data_AF-A0A3C1BHH7-F1
#
_entry.id   AF-A0A3C1BHH7-F1
#
_cell.length_a   1.000
_cell.length_b   1.000
_cell.length_c   1.000
_cell.angle_alpha   90.00
_cell.angle_beta   90.00
_cell.angle_gamma   90.00
#
_symmetry.space_group_name_H-M   'P 1'
#
loop_
_entity.id
_entity.type
_entity.pdbx_description
1 polymer ?
#
loop_
_entity_poly.entity_id
_entity_poly.type
_entity_poly.pdbx_seq_one_letter_code
_entity_poly.pdbx_strand_id
1 'polypeptide(L)'
;MYFHLHSKTGVVDTTKANIQLQMEQSTGFKVTGDTATVHAGSFGSYIVNTAYNNIDFLDNTYPTTGTPTKLHLNGVYAYSYDGTILKMVAYSPFDTLTYFYTLKRTGN
;
A
#
# COMPACT_ATOMS: atom_id res chain seq x y z
N MET A 1 -3.41 -8.03 12.17
CA MET A 1 -4.56 -8.75 11.58
C MET A 1 -5.27 -7.74 10.70
N TYR A 2 -5.33 -7.99 9.38
CA TYR A 2 -5.93 -7.06 8.43
C TYR A 2 -7.31 -7.56 8.04
N PHE A 3 -8.24 -6.63 7.91
CA PHE A 3 -9.60 -6.86 7.47
C PHE A 3 -9.85 -5.93 6.30
N HIS A 4 -10.15 -6.46 5.12
CA HIS A 4 -10.63 -5.65 4.01
C HIS A 4 -12.15 -5.64 4.08
N LEU A 5 -12.77 -4.46 4.20
CA LEU A 5 -14.23 -4.33 4.16
C LEU A 5 -14.64 -3.90 2.76
N HIS A 6 -15.48 -4.67 2.08
CA HIS A 6 -16.08 -4.23 0.83
C HIS A 6 -17.21 -3.23 1.12
N SER A 7 -16.98 -1.95 0.84
CA SER A 7 -17.84 -0.82 1.27
C SER A 7 -19.28 -0.90 0.76
N LYS A 8 -19.53 -1.68 -0.31
CA LYS A 8 -20.83 -1.80 -0.97
C LYS A 8 -21.59 -3.10 -0.67
N THR A 9 -20.92 -4.15 -0.21
CA THR A 9 -21.55 -5.47 0.02
C THR A 9 -21.42 -5.95 1.46
N GLY A 10 -20.59 -5.28 2.29
CA GLY A 10 -20.33 -5.68 3.67
C GLY A 10 -19.54 -6.99 3.80
N VAL A 11 -19.14 -7.61 2.69
CA VAL A 11 -18.33 -8.82 2.69
C VAL A 11 -16.91 -8.46 3.10
N VAL A 12 -16.41 -9.16 4.10
CA VAL A 12 -15.02 -9.03 4.55
C VAL A 12 -14.14 -9.87 3.64
N ASP A 13 -13.29 -9.21 2.85
CA ASP A 13 -12.19 -9.89 2.17
C ASP A 13 -11.11 -10.24 3.23
N THR A 14 -10.76 -11.52 3.25
CA THR A 14 -9.83 -12.12 4.22
C THR A 14 -8.44 -12.38 3.62
N THR A 15 -8.23 -11.99 2.36
CA THR A 15 -6.97 -12.13 1.66
C THR A 15 -5.87 -11.39 2.41
N LYS A 16 -4.78 -12.09 2.69
CA LYS A 16 -3.61 -11.55 3.39
C LYS A 16 -2.38 -11.81 2.55
N ALA A 17 -1.55 -10.79 2.44
CA ALA A 17 -0.27 -10.84 1.76
C ALA A 17 0.84 -10.41 2.73
N ASN A 18 1.97 -11.11 2.67
CA ASN A 18 3.19 -10.66 3.35
C ASN A 18 4.01 -9.84 2.35
N ILE A 19 3.91 -8.52 2.45
CA ILE A 19 4.74 -7.62 1.66
C ILE A 19 5.91 -7.08 2.48
N GLN A 20 6.98 -6.75 1.77
CA GLN A 20 8.06 -5.92 2.26
C GLN A 20 8.07 -4.62 1.47
N LEU A 21 7.89 -3.51 2.17
CA LEU A 21 8.00 -2.18 1.61
C LEU A 21 9.37 -1.62 1.96
N GLN A 22 10.18 -1.34 0.95
CA GLN A 22 11.46 -0.64 1.10
C GLN A 22 11.27 0.77 0.56
N MET A 23 11.65 1.76 1.36
CA MET A 23 11.54 3.19 1.03
C MET A 23 12.88 3.85 1.31
N GLU A 24 13.43 4.50 0.29
CA GLU A 24 14.72 5.19 0.33
C GLU A 24 14.60 6.50 -0.45
N GLN A 25 15.10 7.61 0.10
CA GLN A 25 14.95 8.91 -0.56
C GLN A 25 15.63 8.95 -1.93
N SER A 26 16.77 8.29 -2.06
CA SER A 26 17.56 8.32 -3.30
C SER A 26 17.01 7.43 -4.42
N THR A 27 16.34 6.32 -4.07
CA THR A 27 15.88 5.32 -5.04
C THR A 27 14.36 5.15 -5.10
N GLY A 28 13.62 5.87 -4.26
CA GLY A 28 12.17 5.76 -4.14
C GLY A 28 11.73 4.54 -3.35
N PHE A 29 10.62 3.92 -3.75
CA PHE A 29 10.07 2.75 -3.07
C PHE A 29 10.10 1.50 -3.94
N LYS A 30 10.06 0.35 -3.28
CA LYS A 30 9.78 -0.94 -3.92
C LYS A 30 9.03 -1.89 -3.00
N VAL A 31 8.16 -2.71 -3.59
CA VAL A 31 7.41 -3.77 -2.92
C VAL A 31 7.98 -5.13 -3.30
N THR A 32 8.34 -5.93 -2.30
CA THR A 32 8.81 -7.32 -2.43
C THR A 32 8.01 -8.25 -1.50
N GLY A 33 8.33 -9.55 -1.48
CA GLY A 33 7.65 -10.54 -0.63
C GLY A 33 6.57 -11.32 -1.38
N ASP A 34 5.37 -10.76 -1.49
CA ASP A 34 4.25 -11.37 -2.23
C ASP A 34 4.00 -10.69 -3.58
N THR A 35 4.98 -10.79 -4.47
CA THR A 35 4.87 -10.23 -5.83
C THR A 35 4.30 -11.22 -6.84
N ALA A 36 4.12 -12.48 -6.43
CA ALA A 36 3.62 -13.56 -7.28
C ALA A 36 2.09 -13.63 -7.27
N THR A 37 1.42 -13.33 -6.15
CA THR A 37 -0.02 -13.56 -6.00
C THR A 37 -0.83 -12.27 -5.87
N VAL A 38 -0.78 -11.57 -4.73
CA VAL A 38 -1.69 -10.45 -4.45
C VAL A 38 -1.12 -9.11 -4.89
N HIS A 39 0.15 -8.83 -4.57
CA HIS A 39 0.77 -7.54 -4.87
C HIS A 39 1.59 -7.60 -6.16
N ALA A 40 1.65 -6.47 -6.85
CA ALA A 40 2.68 -6.24 -7.85
C ALA A 40 4.04 -6.01 -7.16
N GLY A 41 5.12 -6.29 -7.88
CA GLY A 41 6.46 -5.81 -7.51
C GLY A 41 6.58 -4.31 -7.76
N SER A 42 5.69 -3.51 -7.15
CA SER A 42 5.57 -2.08 -7.34
C SER A 42 6.90 -1.37 -7.09
N PHE A 43 7.21 -0.37 -7.91
CA PHE A 43 8.35 0.51 -7.68
C PHE A 43 8.09 1.89 -8.26
N GLY A 44 8.75 2.91 -7.71
CA GLY A 44 8.62 4.27 -8.20
C GLY A 44 9.03 5.29 -7.15
N SER A 45 8.51 6.51 -7.26
CA SER A 45 8.78 7.57 -6.28
C SER A 45 7.70 7.64 -5.21
N TYR A 46 8.05 8.17 -4.05
CA TYR A 46 7.09 8.46 -2.99
C TYR A 46 7.37 9.82 -2.37
N ILE A 47 6.34 10.41 -1.76
CA ILE A 47 6.46 11.62 -0.95
C ILE A 47 5.77 11.35 0.39
N VAL A 48 6.47 11.63 1.48
CA VAL A 48 5.87 11.61 2.83
C VAL A 48 5.43 13.02 3.16
N ASN A 49 4.12 13.25 3.26
CA ASN A 49 3.58 14.52 3.68
C ASN A 49 3.20 14.47 5.17
N THR A 50 4.11 14.96 5.99
CA THR A 50 3.95 14.96 7.45
C THR A 50 2.85 15.89 7.94
N ALA A 51 2.48 16.92 7.17
CA ALA A 51 1.40 17.83 7.54
C ALA A 51 0.01 17.15 7.48
N TYR A 52 -0.16 16.17 6.60
CA TYR A 52 -1.42 15.45 6.41
C TYR A 52 -1.36 13.98 6.83
N ASN A 53 -0.24 13.53 7.42
CA ASN A 53 0.00 12.13 7.78
C ASN A 53 -0.35 11.17 6.63
N ASN A 54 0.11 11.49 5.42
CA ASN A 54 -0.06 10.63 4.26
C ASN A 54 1.26 10.38 3.52
N ILE A 55 1.30 9.26 2.80
CA ILE A 55 2.35 8.92 1.85
C ILE A 55 1.68 8.83 0.49
N ASP A 56 2.18 9.60 -0.47
CA ASP A 56 1.78 9.47 -1.87
C ASP A 56 2.80 8.61 -2.59
N PHE A 57 2.33 7.59 -3.29
CA PHE A 57 3.15 6.70 -4.08
C PHE A 57 2.82 6.88 -5.56
N LEU A 58 3.83 7.18 -6.36
CA LEU A 58 3.76 7.15 -7.81
C LEU A 58 4.36 5.84 -8.30
N ASP A 59 3.51 4.85 -8.56
CA ASP A 59 3.94 3.51 -8.97
C ASP A 59 4.16 3.43 -10.48
N ASN A 60 5.42 3.29 -10.88
CA ASN A 60 5.80 3.15 -12.29
C ASN A 60 5.41 1.80 -12.89
N THR A 61 4.99 0.84 -12.08
CA THR A 61 4.43 -0.44 -12.54
C THR A 61 2.91 -0.39 -12.70
N TYR A 62 2.27 0.71 -12.30
CA TYR A 62 0.83 0.85 -12.46
C TYR A 62 0.48 0.96 -13.95
N PRO A 63 -0.40 0.10 -14.48
CA PRO A 63 -0.72 0.10 -15.90
C PRO A 63 -1.42 1.41 -16.29
N THR A 64 -0.93 2.05 -17.36
CA THR A 64 -1.51 3.29 -17.89
C THR A 64 -2.87 3.07 -18.55
N THR A 65 -3.20 1.83 -18.87
CA THR A 65 -4.45 1.41 -19.52
C THR A 65 -4.92 0.07 -18.96
N GLY A 66 -6.24 -0.13 -18.90
CA GLY A 66 -6.83 -1.37 -18.38
C GLY A 66 -6.93 -1.39 -16.85
N THR A 67 -7.39 -2.51 -16.31
CA THR A 67 -7.53 -2.71 -14.87
C THR A 67 -6.32 -3.48 -14.32
N PRO A 68 -5.64 -2.99 -13.28
CA PRO A 68 -4.56 -3.73 -12.64
C PRO A 68 -5.04 -5.11 -12.15
N THR A 69 -4.29 -6.16 -12.48
CA THR A 69 -4.61 -7.53 -12.06
C THR A 69 -4.08 -7.88 -10.67
N LYS A 70 -3.18 -7.05 -10.14
CA LYS A 70 -2.58 -7.15 -8.80
C LYS A 70 -2.73 -5.83 -8.07
N LEU A 71 -2.55 -5.86 -6.76
CA LEU A 71 -2.57 -4.65 -5.94
C LEU A 71 -1.26 -3.88 -6.08
N HIS A 72 -1.38 -2.58 -6.32
CA HIS A 72 -0.26 -1.66 -6.49
C HIS A 72 -0.30 -0.60 -5.38
N LEU A 73 0.87 -0.16 -4.92
CA LEU A 73 0.97 1.03 -4.08
C LEU A 73 0.99 2.27 -4.98
N ASN A 74 -0.14 2.64 -5.55
CA ASN A 74 -0.31 3.87 -6.33
C ASN A 74 -1.34 4.79 -5.66
N GLY A 75 -1.02 6.08 -5.53
CA GLY A 75 -1.86 7.10 -4.90
C GLY A 75 -1.57 7.35 -3.42
N VAL A 76 -2.55 7.95 -2.73
CA VAL A 76 -2.39 8.49 -1.37
C VAL A 76 -2.84 7.49 -0.30
N TYR A 77 -1.95 7.27 0.68
CA TYR A 77 -2.16 6.38 1.82
C TYR A 77 -2.06 7.18 3.10
N ALA A 78 -3.13 7.19 3.90
CA ALA A 78 -3.04 7.71 5.27
C ALA A 78 -2.12 6.79 6.08
N TYR A 79 -1.24 7.35 6.92
CA TYR A 79 -0.33 6.57 7.72
C TYR A 79 -0.25 7.02 9.18
N SER A 80 0.20 6.09 10.02
CA SER A 80 0.65 6.35 11.39
C SER A 80 1.90 5.52 11.66
N TYR A 81 2.91 6.14 12.26
CA TYR A 81 4.17 5.49 12.58
C TYR A 81 4.56 5.77 14.02
N ASP A 82 4.82 4.71 14.79
CA ASP A 82 5.19 4.79 16.22
C ASP A 82 6.70 4.59 16.47
N GLY A 83 7.52 4.57 15.41
CA GLY A 83 8.96 4.27 15.48
C GLY A 83 9.29 2.79 15.22
N THR A 84 8.32 1.88 15.29
CA THR A 84 8.53 0.44 15.03
C THR A 84 7.56 -0.10 13.98
N ILE A 85 6.30 0.32 14.05
CA ILE A 85 5.20 -0.16 13.24
C ILE A 85 4.68 0.99 12.37
N LEU A 86 4.74 0.80 11.06
CA LEU A 86 4.11 1.67 10.08
C LEU A 86 2.74 1.10 9.71
N LYS A 87 1.68 1.82 10.07
CA LYS A 87 0.31 1.52 9.65
C LYS A 87 -0.04 2.38 8.46
N MET A 88 -0.56 1.78 7.38
CA MET A 88 -1.04 2.52 6.21
C MET A 88 -2.46 2.09 5.85
N VAL A 89 -3.25 3.02 5.35
CA VAL A 89 -4.61 2.78 4.87
C VAL A 89 -4.81 3.46 3.52
N ALA A 90 -5.22 2.69 2.52
CA ALA A 90 -5.77 3.22 1.28
C ALA A 90 -7.29 3.08 1.31
N TYR A 91 -7.96 4.21 1.11
CA TYR A 91 -9.41 4.31 1.09
C TYR A 91 -9.82 5.56 0.31
N SER A 92 -10.53 5.38 -0.80
CA SER A 92 -11.29 6.44 -1.46
C SER A 92 -12.78 6.26 -1.15
N PRO A 93 -13.56 7.35 -0.96
CA PRO A 93 -15.02 7.29 -0.85
C PRO A 93 -15.72 6.63 -2.06
N PHE A 94 -15.03 6.53 -3.19
CA PHE A 94 -15.53 5.90 -4.41
C PHE A 94 -15.01 4.47 -4.62
N ASP A 95 -14.09 4.01 -3.77
CA ASP A 95 -13.54 2.66 -3.87
C ASP A 95 -14.46 1.65 -3.19
N THR A 96 -14.52 0.46 -3.78
CA THR A 96 -15.26 -0.66 -3.22
C THR A 96 -14.48 -1.41 -2.13
N LEU A 97 -13.20 -1.09 -1.93
CA LEU A 97 -12.28 -1.80 -1.04
C LEU A 97 -11.46 -0.82 -0.19
N THR A 98 -11.22 -1.19 1.06
CA THR A 98 -10.27 -0.53 1.96
C THR A 98 -9.10 -1.46 2.24
N TYR A 99 -7.87 -0.98 2.06
CA TYR A 99 -6.65 -1.76 2.28
C TYR A 99 -5.94 -1.29 3.54
N PHE A 100 -5.51 -2.24 4.38
CA PHE A 100 -4.80 -1.95 5.62
C PHE A 100 -3.44 -2.63 5.61
N TYR A 101 -2.41 -1.89 5.99
CA TYR A 101 -1.04 -2.36 6.16
C TYR A 101 -0.57 -2.02 7.58
N THR A 102 0.25 -2.88 8.16
CA THR A 102 0.84 -2.82 9.51
C THR A 102 2.21 -3.47 9.38
N LEU A 103 3.08 -2.70 8.76
CA LEU A 103 4.44 -3.08 8.42
C LEU A 103 5.29 -2.92 9.67
N LYS A 104 6.16 -3.90 9.92
CA LYS A 104 7.19 -3.80 10.96
C LYS A 104 8.50 -3.40 10.29
N ARG A 105 9.26 -2.51 10.93
CA ARG A 105 10.62 -2.19 10.49
C ARG A 105 11.45 -3.48 10.47
N THR A 106 12.07 -3.77 9.33
CA THR A 106 12.98 -4.91 9.14
C THR A 106 14.29 -4.37 8.58
N GLY A 107 15.28 -4.16 9.44
CA GLY A 107 16.54 -3.51 9.08
C GLY A 107 16.63 -2.04 9.50
N ASN A 108 17.86 -1.53 9.57
CA ASN A 108 18.17 -0.14 9.92
C ASN A 108 18.23 0.74 8.68
#